data_AF-A0A6S7IXW9-F1
#
_entry.id   AF-A0A6S7IXW9-F1
#
_cell.length_a   1.000
_cell.length_b   1.000
_cell.length_c   1.000
_cell.angle_alpha   90.00
_cell.angle_beta   90.00
_cell.angle_gamma   90.00
#
_symmetry.space_group_name_H-M   'P 1'
#
loop_
_entity.id
_entity.type
_entity.pdbx_description
1 polymer ?
#
loop_
_entity_poly.entity_id
_entity_poly.type
_entity_poly.pdbx_seq_one_letter_code
_entity_poly.pdbx_strand_id
1 'polypeptide(L)'
;MNMLPPMNENAYRDHVSAIHAAAEVVCKESMNSASDETKQFYEVEEDGNYDIGISADGTWRRRGYSSSYGVVTGMSLVTGKVLDIEVMSKECRQCILWRGKEGTIEFEEWWEGHQHNSHANFEGSSGAMDAAGGVAIFQRSIEKDLAKGTTTYSRKNSLPQAVASSIHPVFEALTAEELLSSCLHGGTQNQNEAFNALIWQRAIKETHSSLPTVELATYLAVGHFNDGSRTLLSVLENLGIVPGSHATKACQKFDRDRVCDSRRKSSDACKKRRRQIRQKKKGYNETQQAKEGPKYEAGGF
;
A
#
# COMPACT_ATOMS: atom_id res chain seq x y z
N MET A 1 -41.30 -1.33 -14.50
CA MET A 1 -39.86 -1.61 -14.67
C MET A 1 -39.62 -3.02 -14.13
N ASN A 2 -39.23 -3.97 -14.99
CA ASN A 2 -38.81 -5.31 -14.57
C ASN A 2 -37.36 -5.24 -14.07
N MET A 3 -37.15 -4.72 -12.87
CA MET A 3 -35.86 -4.84 -12.21
C MET A 3 -35.77 -6.22 -11.55
N LEU A 4 -34.65 -6.90 -11.75
CA LEU A 4 -34.36 -8.15 -11.04
C LEU A 4 -34.38 -7.88 -9.52
N PRO A 5 -34.83 -8.86 -8.71
CA PRO A 5 -34.78 -8.72 -7.26
C PRO A 5 -33.34 -8.48 -6.80
N PRO A 6 -33.14 -7.71 -5.71
CA PRO A 6 -31.82 -7.50 -5.16
C PRO A 6 -31.21 -8.85 -4.77
N MET A 7 -29.91 -8.99 -5.01
CA MET A 7 -29.16 -10.18 -4.61
C MET A 7 -29.29 -10.40 -3.10
N ASN A 8 -29.51 -11.65 -2.70
CA ASN A 8 -29.57 -11.99 -1.28
C ASN A 8 -28.18 -11.80 -0.63
N GLU A 9 -28.16 -11.61 0.70
CA GLU A 9 -26.92 -11.26 1.42
C GLU A 9 -25.85 -12.35 1.35
N ASN A 10 -26.25 -13.63 1.37
CA ASN A 10 -25.32 -14.75 1.32
C ASN A 10 -24.63 -14.84 -0.04
N ALA A 11 -25.39 -14.77 -1.13
CA ALA A 11 -24.85 -14.74 -2.48
C ALA A 11 -23.94 -13.53 -2.70
N TYR A 12 -24.29 -12.36 -2.15
CA TYR A 12 -23.40 -11.20 -2.17
C TYR A 12 -22.06 -11.50 -1.48
N ARG A 13 -22.08 -12.07 -0.28
CA ARG A 13 -20.88 -12.41 0.49
C ARG A 13 -20.03 -13.45 -0.23
N ASP A 14 -20.65 -14.47 -0.81
CA ASP A 14 -19.98 -15.53 -1.57
C ASP A 14 -19.26 -14.96 -2.80
N HIS A 15 -19.93 -14.07 -3.54
CA HIS A 15 -19.31 -13.40 -4.69
C HIS A 15 -18.17 -12.48 -4.27
N VAL A 16 -18.32 -11.71 -3.17
CA VAL A 16 -17.24 -10.87 -2.66
C VAL A 16 -16.03 -11.71 -2.24
N SER A 17 -16.26 -12.84 -1.57
CA SER A 17 -15.18 -13.77 -1.17
C SER A 17 -14.48 -14.37 -2.39
N ALA A 18 -15.23 -14.80 -3.41
CA ALA A 18 -14.66 -15.31 -4.66
C ALA A 18 -13.82 -14.26 -5.39
N ILE A 19 -14.32 -13.02 -5.49
CA ILE A 19 -13.59 -11.90 -6.12
C ILE A 19 -12.33 -11.55 -5.32
N HIS A 20 -12.41 -11.55 -3.99
CA HIS A 20 -11.27 -11.29 -3.11
C HIS A 20 -10.18 -12.34 -3.30
N ALA A 21 -10.52 -13.63 -3.28
CA ALA A 21 -9.56 -14.71 -3.50
C ALA A 21 -8.93 -14.65 -4.91
N ALA A 22 -9.72 -14.40 -5.95
CA ALA A 22 -9.22 -14.25 -7.31
C ALA A 22 -8.28 -13.03 -7.45
N ALA A 23 -8.61 -11.91 -6.81
CA ALA A 23 -7.76 -10.72 -6.81
C ALA A 23 -6.45 -10.95 -6.04
N GLU A 24 -6.48 -11.70 -4.94
CA GLU A 24 -5.28 -12.06 -4.17
C GLU A 24 -4.30 -12.89 -5.01
N VAL A 25 -4.80 -13.89 -5.75
CA VAL A 25 -3.97 -14.72 -6.65
C VAL A 25 -3.31 -13.84 -7.71
N VAL A 26 -4.08 -13.03 -8.41
CA VAL A 26 -3.56 -12.12 -9.46
C VAL A 26 -2.57 -11.10 -8.89
N CYS A 27 -2.81 -10.60 -7.68
CA CYS A 27 -1.89 -9.70 -6.97
C CYS A 27 -0.53 -10.38 -6.73
N LYS A 28 -0.53 -11.61 -6.21
CA LYS A 28 0.70 -12.39 -5.96
C LYS A 28 1.46 -12.68 -7.26
N GLU A 29 0.76 -13.07 -8.33
CA GLU A 29 1.36 -13.29 -9.65
C GLU A 29 1.99 -12.01 -10.23
N SER A 30 1.30 -10.88 -10.07
CA SER A 30 1.78 -9.56 -10.50
C SER A 30 3.05 -9.16 -9.75
N MET A 31 3.09 -9.34 -8.42
CA MET A 31 4.27 -9.03 -7.61
C MET A 31 5.44 -9.96 -7.92
N ASN A 32 5.19 -11.25 -8.16
CA ASN A 32 6.24 -12.19 -8.58
C ASN A 32 6.83 -11.80 -9.94
N SER A 33 5.98 -11.47 -10.92
CA SER A 33 6.43 -11.01 -12.23
C SER A 33 7.23 -9.70 -12.13
N ALA A 34 6.80 -8.77 -11.27
CA ALA A 34 7.52 -7.53 -11.00
C ALA A 34 8.88 -7.76 -10.32
N SER A 35 8.96 -8.75 -9.42
CA SER A 35 10.22 -9.19 -8.81
C SER A 35 11.18 -9.74 -9.87
N ASP A 36 10.70 -10.61 -10.76
CA ASP A 36 11.52 -11.20 -11.82
C ASP A 36 12.01 -10.18 -12.84
N GLU A 37 11.19 -9.19 -13.20
CA GLU A 37 11.63 -8.05 -14.02
C GLU A 37 12.69 -7.21 -13.29
N THR A 38 12.50 -6.99 -11.98
CA THR A 38 13.44 -6.19 -11.19
C THR A 38 14.81 -6.88 -11.09
N LYS A 39 14.84 -8.21 -10.93
CA LYS A 39 16.09 -9.00 -10.90
C LYS A 39 16.97 -8.82 -12.14
N GLN A 40 16.40 -8.47 -13.30
CA GLN A 40 17.19 -8.23 -14.52
C GLN A 40 18.12 -7.02 -14.43
N PHE A 41 17.91 -6.14 -13.45
CA PHE A 41 18.73 -4.95 -13.20
C PHE A 41 19.78 -5.15 -12.11
N TYR A 42 19.84 -6.33 -11.48
CA TYR A 42 20.75 -6.64 -10.38
C TYR A 42 21.57 -7.89 -10.71
N GLU A 43 22.79 -7.93 -10.21
CA GLU A 43 23.63 -9.12 -10.26
C GLU A 43 23.24 -10.06 -9.11
N VAL A 44 23.47 -11.36 -9.31
CA VAL A 44 23.23 -12.37 -8.27
C VAL A 44 24.43 -12.37 -7.34
N GLU A 45 24.17 -12.31 -6.04
CA GLU A 45 25.18 -12.44 -5.00
C GLU A 45 25.72 -13.88 -4.92
N GLU A 46 26.85 -14.07 -4.22
CA GLU A 46 27.49 -15.40 -4.09
C GLU A 46 26.57 -16.48 -3.51
N ASP A 47 25.54 -16.07 -2.77
CA ASP A 47 24.55 -16.94 -2.14
C ASP A 47 23.35 -17.27 -3.04
N GLY A 48 23.30 -16.76 -4.27
CA GLY A 48 22.18 -16.97 -5.18
C GLY A 48 21.02 -15.98 -5.01
N ASN A 49 21.15 -15.00 -4.11
CA ASN A 49 20.12 -13.98 -3.87
C ASN A 49 20.41 -12.68 -4.62
N TYR A 50 19.41 -11.80 -4.65
CA TYR A 50 19.52 -10.47 -5.27
C TYR A 50 19.36 -9.41 -4.19
N ASP A 51 20.33 -8.51 -4.05
CA ASP A 51 20.23 -7.34 -3.17
C ASP A 51 19.44 -6.22 -3.87
N ILE A 52 18.11 -6.29 -3.76
CA ILE A 52 17.19 -5.37 -4.44
C ILE A 52 16.86 -4.19 -3.53
N GLY A 53 17.22 -2.98 -3.98
CA GLY A 53 16.81 -1.74 -3.33
C GLY A 53 15.30 -1.47 -3.50
N ILE A 54 14.61 -1.25 -2.37
CA ILE A 54 13.18 -0.91 -2.34
C ILE A 54 12.90 0.43 -1.64
N SER A 55 11.85 1.12 -2.08
CA SER A 55 11.17 2.16 -1.31
C SER A 55 10.02 1.52 -0.54
N ALA A 56 9.99 1.70 0.78
CA ALA A 56 8.84 1.34 1.61
C ALA A 56 8.02 2.60 1.94
N ASP A 57 6.69 2.54 1.81
CA ASP A 57 5.80 3.65 2.18
C ASP A 57 4.47 3.13 2.76
N GLY A 58 4.13 3.62 3.95
CA GLY A 58 2.86 3.39 4.62
C GLY A 58 1.79 4.40 4.25
N THR A 59 0.57 3.92 4.05
CA THR A 59 -0.60 4.76 3.79
C THR A 59 -1.80 4.37 4.64
N TRP A 60 -2.56 5.36 5.06
CA TRP A 60 -3.69 5.20 5.98
C TRP A 60 -5.00 5.66 5.38
N ARG A 61 -6.08 5.00 5.80
CA ARG A 61 -7.43 5.34 5.35
C ARG A 61 -7.81 6.76 5.79
N ARG A 62 -7.62 7.12 7.07
CA ARG A 62 -7.86 8.49 7.55
C ARG A 62 -6.57 9.32 7.56
N ARG A 63 -6.69 10.63 7.34
CA ARG A 63 -5.58 11.56 7.55
C ARG A 63 -5.37 11.77 9.05
N GLY A 64 -4.11 11.85 9.47
CA GLY A 64 -3.74 11.82 10.88
C GLY A 64 -3.58 10.38 11.37
N TYR A 65 -2.73 10.16 12.37
CA TYR A 65 -2.36 8.83 12.90
C TYR A 65 -3.50 8.11 13.67
N SER A 66 -4.77 8.29 13.26
CA SER A 66 -5.99 7.76 13.88
C SER A 66 -6.73 6.76 12.99
N SER A 67 -6.04 6.12 12.05
CA SER A 67 -6.63 5.13 11.15
C SER A 67 -6.55 3.72 11.73
N SER A 68 -7.67 2.99 11.69
CA SER A 68 -7.74 1.59 12.09
C SER A 68 -7.11 0.64 11.06
N TYR A 69 -6.91 1.12 9.83
CA TYR A 69 -6.34 0.37 8.71
C TYR A 69 -5.13 1.10 8.13
N GLY A 70 -4.08 0.34 7.82
CA GLY A 70 -2.88 0.81 7.14
C GLY A 70 -2.48 -0.15 6.02
N VAL A 71 -1.83 0.36 4.98
CA VAL A 71 -1.22 -0.45 3.93
C VAL A 71 0.22 0.01 3.80
N VAL A 72 1.18 -0.90 3.95
CA VAL A 72 2.59 -0.65 3.68
C VAL A 72 2.97 -1.31 2.37
N THR A 73 3.71 -0.61 1.53
CA THR A 73 4.08 -1.06 0.19
C THR A 73 5.58 -1.06 0.03
N GLY A 74 6.15 -2.17 -0.45
CA GLY A 74 7.53 -2.25 -0.91
C GLY A 74 7.60 -2.13 -2.43
N MET A 75 8.18 -1.05 -2.94
CA MET A 75 8.31 -0.76 -4.37
C MET A 75 9.77 -0.81 -4.82
N SER A 76 10.03 -1.38 -5.99
CA SER A 76 11.37 -1.40 -6.59
C SER A 76 11.85 0.02 -6.90
N LEU A 77 13.09 0.36 -6.53
CA LEU A 77 13.68 1.65 -6.86
C LEU A 77 14.00 1.80 -8.35
N VAL A 78 14.19 0.69 -9.07
CA VAL A 78 14.60 0.70 -10.48
C VAL A 78 13.41 0.58 -11.44
N THR A 79 12.47 -0.33 -11.18
CA THR A 79 11.28 -0.50 -12.04
C THR A 79 10.12 0.38 -11.59
N GLY A 80 10.11 0.82 -10.33
CA GLY A 80 8.99 1.54 -9.74
C GLY A 80 7.73 0.69 -9.62
N LYS A 81 7.83 -0.65 -9.70
CA LYS A 81 6.72 -1.60 -9.51
C LYS A 81 6.62 -2.06 -8.06
N VAL A 82 5.42 -2.43 -7.65
CA VAL A 82 5.14 -3.01 -6.32
C VAL A 82 5.65 -4.44 -6.28
N LEU A 83 6.50 -4.74 -5.30
CA LEU A 83 7.10 -6.06 -5.08
C LEU A 83 6.47 -6.81 -3.91
N ASP A 84 6.01 -6.08 -2.89
CA ASP A 84 5.31 -6.66 -1.74
C ASP A 84 4.39 -5.62 -1.07
N ILE A 85 3.37 -6.08 -0.36
CA ILE A 85 2.41 -5.27 0.38
C ILE A 85 2.09 -5.89 1.73
N GLU A 86 1.81 -5.07 2.73
CA GLU A 86 1.26 -5.49 4.01
C GLU A 86 0.01 -4.69 4.34
N VAL A 87 -1.13 -5.37 4.52
CA VAL A 87 -2.38 -4.74 4.94
C VAL A 87 -2.57 -4.99 6.42
N MET A 88 -2.58 -3.91 7.20
CA MET A 88 -2.67 -3.95 8.65
C MET A 88 -4.01 -3.40 9.13
N SER A 89 -4.56 -4.01 10.17
CA SER A 89 -5.78 -3.60 10.84
C SER A 89 -5.68 -3.75 12.35
N LYS A 90 -6.18 -2.74 13.06
CA LYS A 90 -6.33 -2.72 14.52
C LYS A 90 -7.70 -3.19 14.99
N GLU A 91 -8.61 -3.40 14.06
CA GLU A 91 -10.01 -3.62 14.36
C GLU A 91 -10.54 -4.86 13.64
N CYS A 92 -11.17 -5.73 14.41
CA CYS A 92 -12.05 -6.77 13.89
C CYS A 92 -13.48 -6.43 14.29
N ARG A 93 -14.40 -6.37 13.31
CA ARG A 93 -15.81 -6.09 13.57
C ARG A 93 -16.44 -7.13 14.49
N GLN A 94 -16.07 -8.41 14.35
CA GLN A 94 -16.59 -9.45 15.23
C GLN A 94 -16.09 -9.25 16.67
N CYS A 95 -14.80 -8.99 16.88
CA CYS A 95 -14.27 -8.65 18.21
C CYS A 95 -14.98 -7.44 18.84
N ILE A 96 -15.28 -6.40 18.06
CA ILE A 96 -16.00 -5.22 18.57
C ILE A 96 -17.41 -5.59 19.06
N LEU A 97 -18.11 -6.49 18.37
CA LEU A 97 -19.45 -6.95 18.76
C LEU A 97 -19.42 -7.82 20.02
N TRP A 98 -18.38 -8.63 20.18
CA TRP A 98 -18.22 -9.55 21.30
C TRP A 98 -17.54 -8.94 22.53
N ARG A 99 -16.97 -7.73 22.42
CA ARG A 99 -16.32 -7.01 23.52
C ARG A 99 -17.21 -6.87 24.77
N GLY A 100 -18.52 -6.66 24.58
CA GLY A 100 -19.48 -6.56 25.69
C GLY A 100 -19.72 -7.86 26.46
N LYS A 101 -19.21 -8.99 25.96
CA LYS A 101 -19.31 -10.32 26.56
C LYS A 101 -17.96 -10.84 27.09
N GLU A 102 -16.91 -10.03 27.07
CA GLU A 102 -15.60 -10.42 27.61
C GLU A 102 -15.74 -10.92 29.07
N GLY A 103 -15.10 -12.06 29.38
CA GLY A 103 -15.18 -12.72 30.69
C GLY A 103 -16.40 -13.63 30.88
N THR A 104 -17.19 -13.89 29.84
CA THR A 104 -18.25 -14.91 29.86
C THR A 104 -17.79 -16.19 29.17
N ILE A 105 -18.37 -17.34 29.57
CA ILE A 105 -18.13 -18.64 28.91
C ILE A 105 -18.50 -18.57 27.42
N GLU A 106 -19.59 -17.89 27.09
CA GLU A 106 -20.01 -17.68 25.69
C GLU A 106 -18.93 -16.98 24.85
N PHE A 107 -18.18 -16.05 25.45
CA PHE A 107 -17.07 -15.38 24.79
C PHE A 107 -15.87 -16.30 24.62
N GLU A 108 -15.53 -17.12 25.61
CA GLU A 108 -14.42 -18.07 25.52
C GLU A 108 -14.65 -19.10 24.40
N GLU A 109 -15.84 -19.69 24.34
CA GLU A 109 -16.22 -20.64 23.28
C GLU A 109 -16.17 -19.99 21.88
N TRP A 110 -16.66 -18.75 21.76
CA TRP A 110 -16.58 -18.01 20.50
C TRP A 110 -15.12 -17.64 20.15
N TRP A 111 -14.33 -17.22 21.13
CA TRP A 111 -12.95 -16.78 20.94
C TRP A 111 -12.04 -17.91 20.49
N GLU A 112 -12.20 -19.12 21.02
CA GLU A 112 -11.47 -20.32 20.57
C GLU A 112 -11.60 -20.54 19.06
N GLY A 113 -12.80 -20.34 18.50
CA GLY A 113 -13.05 -20.41 17.06
C GLY A 113 -12.66 -19.15 16.27
N HIS A 114 -12.70 -17.97 16.90
CA HIS A 114 -12.50 -16.69 16.22
C HIS A 114 -11.03 -16.22 16.20
N GLN A 115 -10.22 -16.54 17.21
CA GLN A 115 -8.88 -15.95 17.38
C GLN A 115 -7.99 -16.08 16.13
N HIS A 116 -8.08 -17.21 15.43
CA HIS A 116 -7.32 -17.49 14.19
C HIS A 116 -7.90 -16.78 12.95
N ASN A 117 -9.13 -16.28 13.05
CA ASN A 117 -9.88 -15.58 12.01
C ASN A 117 -10.04 -14.08 12.31
N SER A 118 -9.35 -13.57 13.34
CA SER A 118 -9.41 -12.16 13.71
C SER A 118 -8.84 -11.30 12.59
N HIS A 119 -9.61 -10.28 12.20
CA HIS A 119 -9.13 -9.26 11.26
C HIS A 119 -8.26 -8.18 11.95
N ALA A 120 -8.06 -8.24 13.27
CA ALA A 120 -7.10 -7.38 13.95
C ALA A 120 -5.74 -8.09 13.97
N ASN A 121 -4.84 -7.68 13.08
CA ASN A 121 -3.51 -8.27 12.92
C ASN A 121 -2.37 -7.36 13.40
N PHE A 122 -2.71 -6.19 13.97
CA PHE A 122 -1.72 -5.24 14.49
C PHE A 122 -2.16 -4.60 15.80
N GLU A 123 -1.24 -4.58 16.77
CA GLU A 123 -1.37 -3.87 18.04
C GLU A 123 -0.39 -2.69 18.11
N GLY A 124 -0.88 -1.51 18.48
CA GLY A 124 -0.05 -0.31 18.62
C GLY A 124 -0.66 0.96 18.02
N SER A 125 0.16 2.01 17.91
CA SER A 125 -0.25 3.27 17.30
C SER A 125 -0.32 3.13 15.78
N SER A 126 -1.20 3.90 15.12
CA SER A 126 -1.32 3.82 13.66
C SER A 126 -0.01 4.23 12.97
N GLY A 127 0.79 5.12 13.58
CA GLY A 127 2.11 5.48 13.06
C GLY A 127 3.12 4.34 13.12
N ALA A 128 3.00 3.44 14.10
CA ALA A 128 3.88 2.27 14.21
C ALA A 128 3.62 1.21 13.13
N MET A 129 2.45 1.24 12.46
CA MET A 129 2.15 0.33 11.34
C MET A 129 3.14 0.46 10.19
N ASP A 130 3.71 1.65 9.96
CA ASP A 130 4.65 1.86 8.86
C ASP A 130 5.92 1.01 9.04
N ALA A 131 6.53 1.13 10.23
CA ALA A 131 7.68 0.34 10.61
C ALA A 131 7.33 -1.17 10.71
N ALA A 132 6.19 -1.51 11.30
CA ALA A 132 5.79 -2.90 11.48
C ALA A 132 5.47 -3.59 10.15
N GLY A 133 4.80 -2.91 9.22
CA GLY A 133 4.55 -3.44 7.88
C GLY A 133 5.83 -3.55 7.05
N GLY A 134 6.76 -2.60 7.21
CA GLY A 134 8.11 -2.73 6.63
C GLY A 134 8.84 -3.98 7.14
N VAL A 135 8.81 -4.21 8.46
CA VAL A 135 9.38 -5.43 9.07
C VAL A 135 8.68 -6.68 8.55
N ALA A 136 7.36 -6.69 8.39
CA ALA A 136 6.61 -7.83 7.86
C ALA A 136 7.03 -8.18 6.42
N ILE A 137 7.19 -7.18 5.56
CA ILE A 137 7.68 -7.34 4.18
C ILE A 137 9.10 -7.96 4.19
N PHE A 138 10.01 -7.41 4.99
CA PHE A 138 11.37 -7.96 5.09
C PHE A 138 11.37 -9.38 5.64
N GLN A 139 10.57 -9.65 6.68
CA GLN A 139 10.47 -10.96 7.29
C GLN A 139 9.98 -12.03 6.30
N ARG A 140 9.00 -11.72 5.45
CA ARG A 140 8.58 -12.61 4.36
C ARG A 140 9.70 -12.90 3.37
N SER A 141 10.56 -11.94 3.08
CA SER A 141 11.72 -12.16 2.21
C SER A 141 12.68 -13.19 2.82
N ILE A 142 12.91 -13.11 4.14
CA ILE A 142 13.75 -14.06 4.89
C ILE A 142 13.12 -15.45 4.88
N GLU A 143 11.81 -15.55 5.10
CA GLU A 143 11.09 -16.83 5.11
C GLU A 143 11.14 -17.50 3.73
N LYS A 144 11.01 -16.72 2.65
CA LYS A 144 11.15 -17.21 1.28
C LYS A 144 12.57 -17.68 0.97
N ASP A 145 13.58 -17.04 1.53
CA ASP A 145 14.98 -17.49 1.46
C ASP A 145 15.16 -18.84 2.18
N LEU A 146 14.72 -18.91 3.45
CA LEU A 146 14.75 -20.14 4.25
C LEU A 146 14.04 -21.32 3.57
N ALA A 147 12.90 -21.07 2.93
CA ALA A 147 12.14 -22.09 2.21
C ALA A 147 12.89 -22.68 0.99
N LYS A 148 13.88 -21.96 0.45
CA LYS A 148 14.75 -22.45 -0.64
C LYS A 148 15.96 -23.23 -0.11
N GLY A 149 16.10 -23.38 1.21
CA GLY A 149 17.22 -24.08 1.85
C GLY A 149 18.47 -23.22 2.02
N THR A 150 18.38 -21.92 1.73
CA THR A 150 19.43 -20.93 2.00
C THR A 150 19.17 -20.27 3.36
N THR A 151 20.21 -20.06 4.16
CA THR A 151 20.13 -19.34 5.44
C THR A 151 21.08 -18.16 5.43
N THR A 152 20.95 -17.30 4.42
CA THR A 152 21.95 -16.26 4.18
C THR A 152 21.60 -14.94 4.86
N TYR A 153 20.34 -14.79 5.32
CA TYR A 153 19.95 -13.67 6.15
C TYR A 153 20.39 -13.83 7.61
N SER A 154 21.60 -13.36 7.92
CA SER A 154 22.04 -13.12 9.30
C SER A 154 21.55 -11.74 9.76
N ARG A 155 20.59 -11.68 10.71
CA ARG A 155 20.30 -10.44 11.45
C ARG A 155 21.56 -10.00 12.17
N LYS A 156 22.34 -9.09 11.58
CA LYS A 156 23.40 -8.40 12.30
C LYS A 156 22.69 -7.52 13.35
N ASN A 157 22.74 -7.99 14.59
CA ASN A 157 22.15 -7.40 15.79
C ASN A 157 22.30 -5.88 15.88
N SER A 158 21.38 -5.21 16.59
CA SER A 158 21.44 -3.77 16.89
C SER A 158 22.83 -3.31 17.31
N LEU A 159 23.21 -2.13 16.82
CA LEU A 159 24.59 -1.63 16.82
C LEU A 159 25.12 -1.43 18.26
N PRO A 160 26.20 -2.13 18.64
CA PRO A 160 26.93 -1.84 19.87
C PRO A 160 27.44 -0.39 19.90
N GLN A 161 27.62 0.22 21.08
CA GLN A 161 27.93 1.65 21.25
C GLN A 161 29.15 2.14 20.46
N ALA A 162 30.19 1.31 20.36
CA ALA A 162 31.37 1.62 19.55
C ALA A 162 31.03 1.78 18.05
N VAL A 163 30.04 1.02 17.56
CA VAL A 163 29.58 1.06 16.17
C VAL A 163 28.72 2.31 15.91
N ALA A 164 27.90 2.75 16.87
CA ALA A 164 27.14 4.00 16.74
C ALA A 164 28.05 5.25 16.66
N SER A 165 29.13 5.26 17.46
CA SER A 165 30.13 6.33 17.43
C SER A 165 30.96 6.35 16.14
N SER A 166 31.14 5.20 15.47
CA SER A 166 31.77 5.13 14.15
C SER A 166 30.80 5.45 12.99
N ILE A 167 29.49 5.30 13.17
CA ILE A 167 28.46 5.62 12.16
C ILE A 167 28.11 7.13 12.13
N HIS A 168 28.26 7.81 13.26
CA HIS A 168 27.98 9.24 13.41
C HIS A 168 28.69 10.16 12.38
N PRO A 169 29.99 9.97 12.05
CA PRO A 169 30.68 10.76 11.03
C PRO A 169 30.21 10.42 9.61
N VAL A 170 29.76 9.18 9.38
CA VAL A 170 29.17 8.77 8.11
C VAL A 170 27.81 9.44 7.93
N PHE A 171 27.02 9.62 8.99
CA PHE A 171 25.76 10.38 8.94
C PHE A 171 25.99 11.86 8.62
N GLU A 172 27.05 12.46 9.15
CA GLU A 172 27.48 13.81 8.75
C GLU A 172 28.00 13.88 7.30
N ALA A 173 28.75 12.87 6.84
CA ALA A 173 29.18 12.76 5.45
C ALA A 173 27.99 12.54 4.49
N LEU A 174 26.90 11.89 4.94
CA LEU A 174 25.65 11.75 4.21
C LEU A 174 24.83 13.05 4.14
N THR A 175 25.13 14.02 5.00
CA THR A 175 24.61 15.41 4.91
C THR A 175 25.53 16.35 4.14
N ALA A 176 26.61 15.84 3.52
CA ALA A 176 27.51 16.62 2.69
C ALA A 176 26.83 17.08 1.38
N GLU A 177 27.14 18.30 0.96
CA GLU A 177 26.45 19.04 -0.12
C GLU A 177 26.54 18.33 -1.49
N GLU A 178 27.65 17.62 -1.76
CA GLU A 178 27.87 16.83 -2.97
C GLU A 178 27.04 15.52 -3.00
N LEU A 179 26.70 14.95 -1.84
CA LEU A 179 25.91 13.71 -1.74
C LEU A 179 24.40 14.02 -1.81
N LEU A 180 23.99 15.13 -1.21
CA LEU A 180 22.67 15.75 -1.40
C LEU A 180 22.42 16.15 -2.86
N SER A 181 23.48 16.33 -3.66
CA SER A 181 23.35 16.58 -5.08
C SER A 181 22.78 15.35 -5.86
N SER A 182 22.94 14.12 -5.37
CA SER A 182 22.32 12.93 -5.97
C SER A 182 20.81 12.83 -5.66
N CYS A 183 20.37 13.37 -4.51
CA CYS A 183 18.96 13.64 -4.20
C CYS A 183 18.33 14.70 -5.12
N LEU A 184 19.11 15.44 -5.93
CA LEU A 184 18.60 16.38 -6.94
C LEU A 184 17.90 15.67 -8.12
N HIS A 185 18.19 14.39 -8.37
CA HIS A 185 17.46 13.61 -9.38
C HIS A 185 15.99 13.39 -8.99
N GLY A 186 15.66 13.59 -7.70
CA GLY A 186 14.30 13.63 -7.20
C GLY A 186 13.51 12.42 -7.63
N GLY A 187 13.97 11.22 -7.25
CA GLY A 187 13.13 10.01 -7.29
C GLY A 187 11.79 10.36 -6.67
N THR A 188 10.76 10.49 -7.51
CA THR A 188 9.58 11.22 -7.07
C THR A 188 8.73 10.31 -6.18
N GLN A 189 8.42 10.77 -4.96
CA GLN A 189 7.37 10.17 -4.11
C GLN A 189 6.02 10.03 -4.85
N ASN A 190 5.87 10.68 -6.00
CA ASN A 190 4.75 10.59 -6.91
C ASN A 190 4.37 9.14 -7.31
N GLN A 191 5.29 8.17 -7.31
CA GLN A 191 4.93 6.76 -7.55
C GLN A 191 4.16 6.17 -6.37
N ASN A 192 4.71 6.27 -5.15
CA ASN A 192 4.03 5.85 -3.92
C ASN A 192 2.70 6.62 -3.74
N GLU A 193 2.69 7.93 -3.98
CA GLU A 193 1.46 8.74 -3.93
C GLU A 193 0.43 8.31 -4.98
N ALA A 194 0.87 7.95 -6.20
CA ALA A 194 -0.02 7.47 -7.25
C ALA A 194 -0.61 6.09 -6.90
N PHE A 195 0.20 5.19 -6.35
CA PHE A 195 -0.25 3.89 -5.87
C PHE A 195 -1.23 4.02 -4.69
N ASN A 196 -0.86 4.80 -3.67
CA ASN A 196 -1.72 5.11 -2.53
C ASN A 196 -3.06 5.70 -2.98
N ALA A 197 -3.05 6.61 -3.98
CA ALA A 197 -4.27 7.15 -4.55
C ALA A 197 -5.16 6.07 -5.21
N LEU A 198 -4.58 5.06 -5.87
CA LEU A 198 -5.33 3.96 -6.47
C LEU A 198 -6.03 3.09 -5.43
N ILE A 199 -5.41 2.83 -4.28
CA ILE A 199 -6.04 2.10 -3.17
C ILE A 199 -7.27 2.87 -2.68
N TRP A 200 -7.07 4.15 -2.33
CA TRP A 200 -8.10 4.96 -1.71
C TRP A 200 -9.19 5.47 -2.67
N GLN A 201 -9.01 5.32 -3.98
CA GLN A 201 -10.09 5.48 -4.97
C GLN A 201 -11.06 4.28 -4.97
N ARG A 202 -10.59 3.09 -4.55
CA ARG A 202 -11.39 1.87 -4.47
C ARG A 202 -11.99 1.70 -3.07
N ALA A 203 -11.18 1.86 -2.03
CA ALA A 203 -11.61 1.90 -0.64
C ALA A 203 -11.76 3.36 -0.17
N ILE A 204 -12.84 4.02 -0.56
CA ILE A 204 -12.99 5.46 -0.28
C ILE A 204 -12.93 5.77 1.22
N LYS A 205 -12.24 6.86 1.55
CA LYS A 205 -11.92 7.24 2.94
C LYS A 205 -13.19 7.57 3.76
N GLU A 206 -14.23 8.07 3.08
CA GLU A 206 -15.46 8.57 3.70
C GLU A 206 -16.42 7.48 4.17
N THR A 207 -16.38 6.27 3.58
CA THR A 207 -17.28 5.17 3.96
C THR A 207 -16.56 4.14 4.80
N HIS A 208 -17.18 3.66 5.88
CA HIS A 208 -16.65 2.55 6.68
C HIS A 208 -16.29 1.37 5.76
N SER A 209 -15.01 1.04 5.72
CA SER A 209 -14.46 -0.09 4.96
C SER A 209 -14.04 -1.17 5.96
N SER A 210 -14.39 -2.42 5.68
CA SER A 210 -13.89 -3.58 6.41
C SER A 210 -12.50 -3.98 5.90
N LEU A 211 -11.75 -4.79 6.66
CA LEU A 211 -10.45 -5.33 6.21
C LEU A 211 -10.53 -5.96 4.81
N PRO A 212 -11.48 -6.87 4.50
CA PRO A 212 -11.57 -7.47 3.16
C PRO A 212 -11.79 -6.44 2.04
N THR A 213 -12.42 -5.30 2.35
CA THR A 213 -12.59 -4.21 1.37
C THR A 213 -11.26 -3.51 1.09
N VAL A 214 -10.46 -3.27 2.13
CA VAL A 214 -9.14 -2.64 2.00
C VAL A 214 -8.16 -3.59 1.30
N GLU A 215 -8.18 -4.88 1.63
CA GLU A 215 -7.39 -5.92 0.96
C GLU A 215 -7.75 -6.01 -0.51
N LEU A 216 -9.04 -6.18 -0.86
CA LEU A 216 -9.48 -6.25 -2.25
C LEU A 216 -9.08 -4.99 -3.03
N ALA A 217 -9.27 -3.80 -2.44
CA ALA A 217 -8.83 -2.55 -3.04
C ALA A 217 -7.32 -2.51 -3.29
N THR A 218 -6.54 -3.05 -2.35
CA THR A 218 -5.07 -3.12 -2.44
C THR A 218 -4.63 -4.11 -3.51
N TYR A 219 -5.19 -5.33 -3.54
CA TYR A 219 -4.87 -6.35 -4.53
C TYR A 219 -5.16 -5.87 -5.96
N LEU A 220 -6.33 -5.27 -6.18
CA LEU A 220 -6.67 -4.69 -7.48
C LEU A 220 -5.80 -3.47 -7.83
N ALA A 221 -5.36 -2.69 -6.82
CA ALA A 221 -4.45 -1.58 -7.05
C ALA A 221 -3.05 -2.05 -7.45
N VAL A 222 -2.51 -3.12 -6.83
CA VAL A 222 -1.21 -3.70 -7.16
C VAL A 222 -1.18 -4.15 -8.62
N GLY A 223 -2.12 -5.01 -9.02
CA GLY A 223 -2.17 -5.45 -10.40
C GLY A 223 -2.40 -4.27 -11.36
N HIS A 224 -3.33 -3.34 -11.04
CA HIS A 224 -3.56 -2.18 -11.92
C HIS A 224 -2.34 -1.28 -12.08
N PHE A 225 -1.53 -1.16 -11.03
CA PHE A 225 -0.34 -0.35 -11.03
C PHE A 225 0.80 -1.02 -11.81
N ASN A 226 1.08 -2.30 -11.52
CA ASN A 226 2.15 -3.10 -12.13
C ASN A 226 1.85 -3.49 -13.59
N ASP A 227 0.63 -3.95 -13.85
CA ASP A 227 0.21 -4.60 -15.09
C ASP A 227 -0.81 -3.80 -15.89
N GLY A 228 -1.36 -2.73 -15.31
CA GLY A 228 -2.41 -1.96 -15.96
C GLY A 228 -3.77 -2.65 -15.89
N SER A 229 -4.67 -2.21 -16.75
CA SER A 229 -6.09 -2.57 -16.73
C SER A 229 -6.36 -4.01 -17.13
N ARG A 230 -5.35 -4.70 -17.70
CA ARG A 230 -5.42 -6.15 -17.99
C ARG A 230 -5.66 -6.99 -16.73
N THR A 231 -5.27 -6.49 -15.56
CA THR A 231 -5.51 -7.13 -14.26
C THR A 231 -6.96 -7.56 -14.07
N LEU A 232 -7.91 -6.74 -14.53
CA LEU A 232 -9.34 -7.08 -14.43
C LEU A 232 -9.69 -8.31 -15.27
N LEU A 233 -9.03 -8.51 -16.40
CA LEU A 233 -9.22 -9.69 -17.24
C LEU A 233 -8.68 -10.93 -16.53
N SER A 234 -7.48 -10.84 -15.94
CA SER A 234 -6.88 -11.92 -15.17
C SER A 234 -7.71 -12.33 -13.94
N VAL A 235 -8.34 -11.35 -13.27
CA VAL A 235 -9.27 -11.64 -12.16
C VAL A 235 -10.53 -12.36 -12.67
N LEU A 236 -11.09 -11.94 -13.81
CA LEU A 236 -12.23 -12.62 -14.42
C LEU A 236 -11.90 -14.06 -14.84
N GLU A 237 -10.71 -14.28 -15.42
CA GLU A 237 -10.23 -15.62 -15.79
C GLU A 237 -10.09 -16.53 -14.56
N ASN A 238 -9.56 -16.02 -13.45
CA ASN A 238 -9.49 -16.74 -12.18
C ASN A 238 -10.87 -17.04 -11.57
N LEU A 239 -11.90 -16.26 -11.91
CA LEU A 239 -13.29 -16.53 -11.56
C LEU A 239 -13.97 -17.51 -12.54
N GLY A 240 -13.25 -18.04 -13.53
CA GLY A 240 -13.80 -18.91 -14.57
C GLY A 240 -14.61 -18.17 -15.65
N ILE A 241 -14.47 -16.85 -15.73
CA ILE A 241 -15.17 -16.00 -16.71
C ILE A 241 -14.22 -15.65 -17.84
N VAL A 242 -14.50 -16.15 -19.03
CA VAL A 242 -13.71 -15.85 -20.24
C VAL A 242 -13.97 -14.40 -20.69
N PRO A 243 -12.96 -13.51 -20.67
CA PRO A 243 -13.17 -12.13 -21.07
C PRO A 243 -13.43 -12.00 -22.57
N GLY A 244 -14.50 -11.31 -22.94
CA GLY A 244 -14.83 -11.04 -24.34
C GLY A 244 -13.95 -9.96 -24.98
N SER A 245 -13.92 -9.90 -26.31
CA SER A 245 -13.11 -8.94 -27.07
C SER A 245 -13.37 -7.47 -26.71
N HIS A 246 -14.60 -7.14 -26.31
CA HIS A 246 -14.99 -5.79 -25.89
C HIS A 246 -14.32 -5.40 -24.56
N ALA A 247 -14.22 -6.34 -23.62
CA ALA A 247 -13.54 -6.12 -22.34
C ALA A 247 -12.04 -5.88 -22.57
N THR A 248 -11.40 -6.72 -23.41
CA THR A 248 -9.98 -6.55 -23.77
C THR A 248 -9.71 -5.19 -24.42
N LYS A 249 -10.55 -4.79 -25.40
CA LYS A 249 -10.44 -3.48 -26.07
C LYS A 249 -10.64 -2.33 -25.08
N ALA A 250 -11.56 -2.46 -24.12
CA ALA A 250 -11.78 -1.45 -23.09
C ALA A 250 -10.56 -1.30 -22.17
N CYS A 251 -9.97 -2.41 -21.69
CA CYS A 251 -8.75 -2.38 -20.89
C CYS A 251 -7.58 -1.71 -21.64
N GLN A 252 -7.38 -2.07 -22.91
CA GLN A 252 -6.35 -1.44 -23.76
C GLN A 252 -6.57 0.07 -23.92
N LYS A 253 -7.83 0.49 -24.11
CA LYS A 253 -8.19 1.91 -24.17
C LYS A 253 -7.89 2.63 -22.85
N PHE A 254 -8.28 2.06 -21.72
CA PHE A 254 -8.01 2.65 -20.40
C PHE A 254 -6.51 2.80 -20.14
N ASP A 255 -5.71 1.81 -20.51
CA ASP A 255 -4.26 1.89 -20.35
C ASP A 255 -3.62 2.94 -21.27
N ARG A 256 -4.08 3.02 -22.53
CA ARG A 256 -3.63 4.05 -23.45
C ARG A 256 -3.95 5.45 -22.93
N ASP A 257 -5.18 5.66 -22.47
CA ASP A 257 -5.65 6.95 -21.97
C ASP A 257 -4.88 7.32 -20.67
N ARG A 258 -4.63 6.35 -19.78
CA ARG A 258 -3.78 6.50 -18.57
C ARG A 258 -2.37 6.95 -18.92
N VAL A 259 -1.71 6.30 -19.88
CA VAL A 259 -0.35 6.64 -20.32
C VAL A 259 -0.31 8.02 -20.94
N CYS A 260 -1.30 8.36 -21.80
CA CYS A 260 -1.43 9.68 -22.39
C CYS A 260 -1.59 10.76 -21.31
N ASP A 261 -2.46 10.54 -20.32
CA ASP A 261 -2.67 11.45 -19.22
C ASP A 261 -1.45 11.62 -18.32
N SER A 262 -0.72 10.53 -18.06
CA SER A 262 0.55 10.58 -17.33
C SER A 262 1.57 11.46 -18.05
N ARG A 263 1.81 11.20 -19.34
CA ARG A 263 2.72 12.00 -20.20
C ARG A 263 2.31 13.47 -20.24
N ARG A 264 1.01 13.74 -20.37
CA ARG A 264 0.48 15.10 -20.35
C ARG A 264 0.73 15.79 -19.01
N LYS A 265 0.46 15.12 -17.87
CA LYS A 265 0.64 15.67 -16.52
C LYS A 265 2.12 15.86 -16.16
N SER A 266 3.01 15.02 -16.67
CA SER A 266 4.46 15.11 -16.44
C SER A 266 5.15 16.17 -17.30
N SER A 267 4.49 16.69 -18.33
CA SER A 267 5.01 17.82 -19.14
C SER A 267 5.31 19.07 -18.31
N ASP A 268 6.35 19.80 -18.69
CA ASP A 268 6.81 20.99 -17.96
C ASP A 268 5.78 22.11 -17.97
N ALA A 269 5.05 22.29 -19.07
CA ALA A 269 3.94 23.23 -19.16
C ALA A 269 2.86 22.92 -18.10
N CYS A 270 2.48 21.66 -17.94
CA CYS A 270 1.50 21.25 -16.93
C CYS A 270 2.07 21.36 -15.51
N LYS A 271 3.33 21.00 -15.27
CA LYS A 271 4.01 21.18 -13.97
C LYS A 271 4.07 22.66 -13.58
N LYS A 272 4.47 23.55 -14.50
CA LYS A 272 4.55 25.01 -14.29
C LYS A 272 3.17 25.61 -13.98
N ARG A 273 2.15 25.26 -14.77
CA ARG A 273 0.75 25.69 -14.53
C ARG A 273 0.26 25.22 -13.15
N ARG A 274 0.53 23.97 -12.77
CA ARG A 274 0.17 23.45 -11.42
C ARG A 274 0.86 24.23 -10.30
N ARG A 275 2.16 24.54 -10.43
CA ARG A 275 2.90 25.35 -9.46
C ARG A 275 2.29 26.75 -9.30
N GLN A 276 1.96 27.42 -10.41
CA GLN A 276 1.30 28.74 -10.40
C GLN A 276 -0.07 28.70 -9.71
N ILE A 277 -0.91 27.71 -10.01
CA ILE A 277 -2.22 27.56 -9.37
C ILE A 277 -2.07 27.32 -7.86
N ARG A 278 -1.11 26.48 -7.44
CA ARG A 278 -0.82 26.23 -6.01
C ARG A 278 -0.37 27.51 -5.30
N GLN A 279 0.52 28.30 -5.90
CA GLN A 279 0.97 29.57 -5.35
C GLN A 279 -0.18 30.57 -5.19
N LYS A 280 -1.06 30.70 -6.20
CA LYS A 280 -2.25 31.56 -6.12
C LYS A 280 -3.20 31.13 -4.99
N LYS A 281 -3.46 29.82 -4.85
CA LYS A 281 -4.30 29.29 -3.76
C LYS A 281 -3.67 29.50 -2.38
N LYS A 282 -2.34 29.32 -2.26
CA LYS A 282 -1.61 29.54 -1.01
C LYS A 282 -1.74 31.01 -0.57
N GLY A 283 -1.46 31.96 -1.47
CA GLY A 283 -1.62 33.38 -1.16
C GLY A 283 -3.07 33.77 -0.82
N TYR A 284 -4.06 33.19 -1.50
CA TYR A 284 -5.47 33.39 -1.14
C TYR A 284 -5.80 32.88 0.26
N ASN A 285 -5.36 31.66 0.60
CA ASN A 285 -5.60 31.07 1.93
C ASN A 285 -4.87 31.83 3.04
N GLU A 286 -3.63 32.27 2.83
CA GLU A 286 -2.89 33.11 3.77
C GLU A 286 -3.58 34.45 4.00
N THR A 287 -4.12 35.05 2.94
CA THR A 287 -4.91 36.29 3.04
C THR A 287 -6.20 36.07 3.82
N GLN A 288 -6.88 34.92 3.63
CA GLN A 288 -8.08 34.57 4.41
C GLN A 288 -7.74 34.30 5.88
N GLN A 289 -6.66 33.54 6.17
CA GLN A 289 -6.21 33.30 7.54
C GLN A 289 -5.83 34.61 8.25
N ALA A 290 -5.16 35.53 7.55
CA ALA A 290 -4.83 36.86 8.09
C ALA A 290 -6.09 37.71 8.37
N LYS A 291 -7.15 37.57 7.58
CA LYS A 291 -8.44 38.23 7.82
C LYS A 291 -9.25 37.58 8.95
N GLU A 292 -9.20 36.27 9.07
CA GLU A 292 -9.97 35.50 10.05
C GLU A 292 -9.38 35.55 11.46
N GLY A 293 -8.07 35.84 11.60
CA GLY A 293 -7.36 35.84 12.88
C GLY A 293 -7.22 34.43 13.48
N PRO A 294 -6.46 34.28 14.59
CA PRO A 294 -6.35 33.00 15.28
C PRO A 294 -7.70 32.66 15.94
N LYS A 295 -8.38 31.62 15.44
CA LYS A 295 -9.69 31.18 15.97
C LYS A 295 -9.61 30.19 17.13
N TYR A 296 -8.49 29.47 17.29
CA TYR A 296 -8.29 28.49 18.36
C TYR A 296 -6.81 28.40 18.74
N GLU A 297 -6.55 28.43 20.05
CA GLU A 297 -5.25 28.13 20.66
C GLU A 297 -5.33 26.74 21.31
N ALA A 298 -4.26 25.94 21.20
CA ALA A 298 -4.21 24.62 21.81
C ALA A 298 -4.25 24.76 23.34
N GLY A 299 -5.33 24.31 23.98
CA GLY A 299 -5.57 24.45 25.43
C GLY A 299 -6.52 25.59 25.82
N GLY A 300 -7.08 26.32 24.86
CA GLY A 300 -8.10 27.34 25.12
C GLY A 300 -9.52 26.78 25.13
N PHE A 301 -9.92 26.15 26.25
CA PHE A 301 -11.22 26.25 26.93
C PHE A 301 -11.08 25.69 28.33
#